data_AF-A0A2W5G8U7-F1
#
_entry.id   AF-A0A2W5G8U7-F1
#
_cell.length_a   1.000
_cell.length_b   1.000
_cell.length_c   1.000
_cell.angle_alpha   90.00
_cell.angle_beta   90.00
_cell.angle_gamma   90.00
#
_symmetry.space_group_name_H-M   'P 1'
#
loop_
_entity.id
_entity.type
_entity.pdbx_description
1 polymer ?
#
loop_
_entity_poly.entity_id
_entity_poly.type
_entity_poly.pdbx_seq_one_letter_code
_entity_poly.pdbx_strand_id
1 'polypeptide(L)' 'MKSFKIYLSLVVFSLGIISCEVRTTAGARTVSGKSVPPGQAKKIYGTKSARPFAPGQNK' A
#
# COMPACT_ATOMS: atom_id res chain seq x y z
N MET A 1 29.28 -35.56 3.23
CA MET A 1 28.37 -34.64 3.96
C MET A 1 28.50 -33.15 3.59
N LYS A 2 29.33 -32.75 2.61
CA LYS A 2 29.45 -31.34 2.18
C LYS A 2 28.26 -30.89 1.34
N SER A 3 27.77 -31.74 0.44
CA SER A 3 26.61 -31.45 -0.41
C SER A 3 25.31 -31.25 0.39
N PHE A 4 25.11 -32.02 1.47
CA PHE A 4 23.94 -31.86 2.34
C PHE A 4 23.86 -30.47 3.00
N LYS A 5 25.00 -29.94 3.44
CA LYS A 5 25.07 -28.58 4.03
C LYS A 5 24.78 -27.50 2.98
N ILE A 6 25.19 -27.72 1.73
CA ILE A 6 24.92 -26.81 0.61
C ILE A 6 23.42 -26.78 0.31
N TYR A 7 22.76 -27.94 0.20
CA TYR A 7 21.30 -27.99 -0.02
C TYR A 7 20.51 -27.37 1.14
N LEU A 8 20.92 -27.62 2.38
CA LEU A 8 20.27 -27.05 3.57
C LEU A 8 20.37 -25.51 3.59
N SER A 9 21.55 -24.95 3.28
CA SER A 9 21.74 -23.49 3.20
C SER A 9 20.90 -22.85 2.10
N LEU A 10 20.75 -23.53 0.96
CA LEU A 10 20.04 -23.01 -0.20
C LEU A 10 18.52 -22.95 0.04
N VAL A 11 17.98 -23.92 0.76
CA VAL A 11 16.56 -23.95 1.17
C VAL A 11 16.23 -22.84 2.18
N VAL A 12 17.09 -22.61 3.17
CA VAL A 12 16.85 -21.54 4.16
C VAL A 12 16.93 -20.15 3.51
N PHE A 13 17.84 -19.96 2.56
CA PHE A 13 17.99 -18.70 1.86
C PHE A 13 16.78 -18.38 0.97
N SER A 14 16.25 -19.36 0.23
CA SER A 14 15.08 -19.16 -0.64
C SER A 14 13.80 -18.84 0.13
N LEU A 15 13.62 -19.39 1.34
CA LEU A 15 12.50 -19.06 2.22
C LEU A 15 12.54 -17.60 2.72
N GLY A 16 13.73 -17.00 2.86
CA GLY A 16 13.89 -15.63 3.38
C GLY A 16 13.45 -14.53 2.41
N ILE A 17 13.46 -14.80 1.09
CA ILE A 17 13.17 -13.79 0.06
C ILE A 17 11.65 -13.60 -0.15
N ILE A 18 10.83 -14.53 0.34
CA ILE A 18 9.36 -14.50 0.18
C ILE A 18 8.72 -13.37 1.03
N SER A 19 9.42 -12.82 2.03
CA SER A 19 8.85 -11.85 2.97
C SER A 19 8.95 -10.37 2.53
N CYS A 20 9.32 -10.10 1.27
CA CYS A 20 9.30 -8.74 0.73
C CYS A 20 7.87 -8.34 0.30
N GLU A 21 6.93 -8.32 1.24
CA GLU A 21 5.57 -7.80 1.01
C GLU A 21 5.53 -6.30 1.36
N VAL A 22 5.34 -5.44 0.36
CA VAL A 22 5.04 -4.01 0.61
C VAL A 22 3.60 -3.93 1.12
N ARG A 23 3.42 -3.89 2.44
CA ARG A 23 2.13 -3.56 3.05
C ARG A 23 1.80 -2.10 2.73
N THR A 24 1.14 -1.86 1.61
CA THR A 24 0.52 -0.56 1.36
C THR A 24 -0.67 -0.43 2.31
N THR A 25 -0.48 0.21 3.46
CA THR A 25 -1.59 0.65 4.33
C THR A 25 -2.36 1.83 3.71
N ALA A 26 -2.55 1.81 2.38
CA ALA A 26 -3.38 2.76 1.65
C ALA A 26 -4.89 2.45 1.78
N GLY A 27 -5.25 1.39 2.52
CA GLY A 27 -6.63 0.95 2.74
C GLY A 27 -7.16 1.08 4.17
N ALA A 28 -6.37 1.57 5.13
CA ALA A 28 -6.82 1.69 6.52
C ALA A 28 -7.66 2.96 6.74
N ARG A 29 -8.87 2.95 6.19
CA ARG A 29 -10.12 3.53 6.72
C ARG A 29 -11.18 3.45 5.63
N THR A 30 -11.65 2.22 5.38
CA THR A 30 -13.02 1.98 4.93
C THR A 30 -13.99 2.48 6.00
N VAL A 31 -14.11 3.81 6.16
CA VAL A 31 -15.32 4.35 6.75
C VAL A 31 -16.36 4.26 5.65
N SER A 32 -17.07 3.14 5.63
CA SER A 32 -18.11 2.71 4.67
C SER A 32 -19.33 3.65 4.57
N GLY A 33 -19.17 4.94 4.83
CA GLY A 33 -20.22 5.95 4.74
C GLY A 33 -19.72 7.41 4.76
N LYS A 34 -18.41 7.66 4.69
CA LYS A 34 -17.86 9.03 4.61
C LYS A 34 -17.25 9.27 3.24
N SER A 35 -17.60 10.41 2.64
CA SER A 35 -17.04 10.89 1.37
C SER A 35 -15.52 10.86 1.40
N VAL A 36 -14.90 10.51 0.27
CA VAL A 36 -13.44 10.50 0.09
C VAL A 36 -12.84 11.84 0.57
N PRO A 37 -11.82 11.83 1.45
CA PRO A 37 -11.19 13.06 1.90
C PRO A 37 -10.64 13.88 0.72
N PRO A 38 -10.68 15.22 0.77
CA PRO A 38 -10.28 16.09 -0.34
C PRO A 38 -8.84 15.84 -0.81
N GLY A 39 -7.93 15.51 0.12
CA GLY A 39 -6.53 15.17 -0.20
C GLY A 39 -6.39 13.86 -0.98
N GLN A 40 -7.29 12.91 -0.76
CA GLN A 40 -7.32 11.64 -1.50
C GLN A 40 -8.06 11.80 -2.83
N ALA A 41 -9.18 12.54 -2.84
CA ALA A 41 -9.91 12.88 -4.06
C ALA A 41 -9.00 13.57 -5.07
N LYS A 42 -8.22 14.57 -4.65
CA LYS A 42 -7.22 15.23 -5.51
C LYS A 42 -6.27 14.25 -6.21
N LYS A 43 -5.79 13.22 -5.50
CA LYS A 43 -4.91 12.17 -6.06
C LYS A 43 -5.64 11.28 -7.06
N ILE A 44 -6.89 10.91 -6.77
CA ILE A 44 -7.73 10.09 -7.66
C ILE A 44 -8.03 10.85 -8.96
N TYR A 45 -8.39 12.13 -8.86
CA TYR A 45 -8.73 12.97 -10.02
C TYR A 45 -7.50 13.58 -10.72
N GLY A 46 -6.26 13.30 -10.25
CA GLY A 46 -5.04 13.81 -10.88
C GLY A 46 -4.89 15.34 -10.86
N THR A 47 -5.62 16.05 -9.99
CA THR A 47 -5.62 17.51 -9.96
C THR A 47 -4.52 18.06 -9.05
N LYS A 48 -4.02 19.28 -9.33
CA LYS A 48 -3.03 19.95 -8.47
C LYS A 48 -3.64 20.60 -7.23
N SER A 49 -4.96 20.69 -7.10
CA SER A 49 -5.62 21.36 -5.97
C SER A 49 -6.74 20.52 -5.37
N ALA A 50 -6.81 20.50 -4.04
CA ALA A 50 -7.88 19.82 -3.30
C ALA A 50 -9.05 20.76 -2.98
N ARG A 51 -8.94 22.05 -3.34
CA ARG A 51 -9.97 23.07 -3.14
C ARG A 51 -11.33 22.65 -3.73
N PRO A 52 -11.44 22.10 -4.95
CA PRO A 52 -12.74 21.69 -5.51
C PRO A 52 -13.45 20.57 -4.75
N PHE A 53 -12.70 19.80 -3.95
CA PHE A 53 -13.23 18.68 -3.16
C PHE A 53 -13.45 19.06 -1.69
N ALA A 54 -13.16 20.30 -1.31
CA ALA A 54 -13.32 20.75 0.07
C ALA A 54 -14.81 21.00 0.41
N PRO A 55 -15.23 20.74 1.66
CA PRO A 55 -16.60 20.97 2.08
C PRO A 55 -17.03 22.43 1.86
N GLY A 56 -18.20 22.64 1.25
CA GLY A 56 -18.76 23.98 1.00
C GLY A 56 -18.24 24.70 -0.23
N GLN A 57 -17.39 24.08 -1.06
CA GLN A 57 -16.93 24.65 -2.34
C GLN A 57 -17.87 24.34 -3.52
N ASN A 58 -18.75 23.34 -3.36
CA ASN A 58 -19.85 23.03 -4.30
C ASN A 58 -21.17 23.52 -3.70
N LYS A 59 -21.28 24.84 -3.47
CA LYS A 59 -22.55 25.51 -3.19
C LYS A 59 -23.02 26.19 -4.46
#